data_AF-A0A1V6E0F5-F1
#
_entry.id   AF-A0A1V6E0F5-F1
#
_cell.length_a   1.000
_cell.length_b   1.000
_cell.length_c   1.000
_cell.angle_alpha   90.00
_cell.angle_beta   90.00
_cell.angle_gamma   90.00
#
_symmetry.space_group_name_H-M   'P 1'
#
loop_
_entity.id
_entity.type
_entity.pdbx_description
1 polymer ?
#
loop_
_entity_poly.entity_id
_entity_poly.type
_entity_poly.pdbx_seq_one_letter_code
_entity_poly.pdbx_strand_id
1 'polypeptide(L)'
;MIIGDGAKWIWALAYELFPHGIQIVDLYHALETVSTVAKKIFGEESELGDQKAQSWRKLLERGAIDEIIGALTAFEEKHPEATTCINYLETNRERMRYPLFRQLGLCISSGVEEACCKVAIGTRLKRSGMHWTVEGANAIIALRCNRLSRRDEEYWARRNAA
;
A
#
# COMPACT_ATOMS: atom_id res chain seq x y z
N MET A 1 -9.60 -10.71 -1.37
CA MET A 1 -8.63 -9.97 -0.53
C MET A 1 -8.62 -8.54 -0.99
N ILE A 2 -8.59 -7.59 -0.07
CA ILE A 2 -8.55 -6.15 -0.33
C ILE A 2 -7.30 -5.59 0.35
N ILE A 3 -6.48 -4.87 -0.41
CA ILE A 3 -5.34 -4.12 0.12
C ILE A 3 -5.70 -2.64 0.03
N GLY A 4 -5.44 -1.88 1.11
CA GLY A 4 -5.72 -0.44 1.15
C GLY A 4 -4.77 0.29 2.09
N ASP A 5 -4.71 1.61 1.99
CA ASP A 5 -3.79 2.47 2.76
C ASP A 5 -4.13 2.58 4.26
N GLY A 6 -5.31 2.11 4.68
CA GLY A 6 -5.79 2.24 6.06
C GLY A 6 -6.88 3.29 6.25
N ALA A 7 -7.31 3.99 5.19
CA ALA A 7 -8.38 4.97 5.26
C ALA A 7 -9.74 4.32 5.57
N LYS A 8 -10.48 4.92 6.51
CA LYS A 8 -11.77 4.39 7.00
C LYS A 8 -12.80 4.13 5.90
N TRP A 9 -12.84 4.98 4.87
CA TRP A 9 -13.79 4.86 3.77
C TRP A 9 -13.52 3.62 2.89
N ILE A 10 -12.25 3.20 2.75
CA ILE A 10 -11.90 1.95 2.04
C ILE A 10 -12.47 0.76 2.79
N TRP A 11 -12.38 0.77 4.12
CA TRP A 11 -12.89 -0.33 4.95
C TRP A 11 -14.42 -0.37 5.00
N ALA A 12 -15.08 0.78 4.97
CA ALA A 12 -16.53 0.84 4.80
C ALA A 12 -16.97 0.18 3.49
N LEU A 13 -16.32 0.55 2.37
CA LEU A 13 -16.61 -0.02 1.06
C LEU A 13 -16.27 -1.52 0.98
N ALA A 14 -15.14 -1.93 1.56
CA ALA A 14 -14.73 -3.33 1.60
C ALA A 14 -15.71 -4.17 2.40
N TYR A 15 -16.24 -3.65 3.51
CA TYR A 15 -17.25 -4.33 4.30
C TYR A 15 -18.59 -4.47 3.55
N GLU A 16 -19.00 -3.41 2.85
CA GLU A 16 -20.26 -3.40 2.08
C GLU A 16 -20.21 -4.34 0.87
N LEU A 17 -19.14 -4.25 0.07
CA LEU A 17 -19.05 -4.99 -1.19
C LEU A 17 -18.46 -6.40 -1.02
N PHE A 18 -17.62 -6.61 -0.01
CA PHE A 18 -16.85 -7.85 0.19
C PHE A 18 -16.84 -8.27 1.67
N PRO A 19 -18.00 -8.60 2.27
CA PRO A 19 -18.12 -8.85 3.71
C PRO A 19 -17.26 -10.01 4.23
N HIS A 20 -16.87 -10.95 3.36
CA HIS A 20 -16.00 -12.09 3.68
C HIS A 20 -14.56 -11.90 3.16
N GLY A 21 -14.23 -10.74 2.61
CA GLY A 21 -12.92 -10.44 2.07
C GLY A 21 -11.90 -10.21 3.18
N ILE A 22 -10.74 -10.88 3.09
CA ILE A 22 -9.59 -10.56 3.92
C ILE A 22 -9.13 -9.13 3.59
N GLN A 23 -9.13 -8.26 4.60
CA GLN A 23 -8.70 -6.86 4.51
C GLN A 23 -7.29 -6.73 5.07
N ILE A 24 -6.38 -6.15 4.29
CA ILE A 24 -4.98 -5.98 4.65
C ILE A 24 -4.61 -4.52 4.46
N VAL A 25 -4.03 -3.89 5.47
CA VAL A 25 -3.42 -2.57 5.30
C VAL A 25 -2.12 -2.75 4.53
N ASP A 26 -1.95 -1.97 3.47
CA ASP A 26 -0.73 -1.97 2.68
C ASP A 26 0.48 -1.71 3.58
N LEU A 27 1.39 -2.67 3.62
CA LEU A 27 2.62 -2.59 4.40
C LEU A 27 3.45 -1.35 4.04
N TYR A 28 3.47 -0.91 2.78
CA TYR A 28 4.20 0.29 2.39
C TYR A 28 3.69 1.53 3.15
N HIS A 29 2.38 1.75 3.13
CA HIS A 29 1.74 2.89 3.81
C HIS A 29 1.87 2.79 5.34
N ALA A 30 1.75 1.58 5.89
CA ALA A 30 1.93 1.37 7.32
C ALA A 30 3.38 1.66 7.76
N LEU A 31 4.38 1.23 6.95
CA LEU A 31 5.80 1.52 7.19
C LEU A 31 6.10 3.01 7.04
N GLU A 32 5.50 3.69 6.07
CA GLU A 32 5.63 5.14 5.89
C GLU A 32 5.07 5.90 7.10
N THR A 33 3.90 5.49 7.61
CA THR A 33 3.26 6.07 8.79
C THR A 33 4.19 6.01 10.01
N VAL A 34 4.73 4.84 10.34
CA VAL A 34 5.62 4.69 11.51
C VAL A 34 6.97 5.39 11.31
N SER A 35 7.47 5.46 10.07
CA SER A 35 8.72 6.16 9.75
C SER A 35 8.55 7.68 9.92
N THR A 36 7.41 8.21 9.47
CA THR A 36 7.11 9.65 9.51
C THR A 36 6.99 10.12 10.96
N VAL A 37 6.25 9.39 11.81
CA VAL A 37 6.12 9.79 13.22
C VAL A 37 7.45 9.67 13.97
N ALA A 38 8.29 8.67 13.68
CA ALA A 38 9.62 8.56 14.27
C ALA A 38 10.47 9.79 13.94
N LYS A 39 10.49 10.20 12.67
CA LYS A 39 11.22 11.39 12.22
C LYS A 39 10.70 12.68 12.84
N LYS A 40 9.38 12.82 12.98
CA LYS A 40 8.79 13.99 13.65
C LYS A 40 9.14 14.09 15.14
N ILE A 41 9.23 12.95 15.83
CA ILE A 41 9.56 12.91 17.27
C ILE A 41 11.06 13.13 17.51
N PHE A 42 11.91 12.48 16.71
CA PHE A 42 13.36 12.42 16.96
C PHE A 42 14.19 13.33 16.05
N GLY A 43 13.57 14.02 15.08
CA GLY A 43 14.20 14.92 14.10
C GLY A 43 14.23 14.35 12.68
N GLU A 44 13.79 15.13 11.69
CA GLU A 44 13.62 14.66 10.30
C GLU A 44 14.94 14.37 9.58
N GLU A 45 15.99 15.13 9.93
CA GLU A 45 17.35 14.99 9.40
C GLU A 45 18.33 14.43 10.44
N SER A 46 17.80 13.84 11.53
CA SER A 46 18.64 13.29 12.60
C SER A 46 18.91 11.80 12.40
N GLU A 47 20.13 11.38 12.73
CA GLU A 47 20.50 9.97 12.73
C GLU A 47 19.60 9.15 13.68
N LEU A 48 19.21 9.74 14.82
CA LEU A 48 18.31 9.11 15.78
C LEU A 48 16.91 8.87 15.18
N GLY A 49 16.38 9.82 14.40
CA GLY A 49 15.10 9.69 13.71
C GLY A 49 15.12 8.56 12.69
N ASP A 50 16.20 8.46 11.90
CA ASP A 50 16.37 7.36 10.94
C ASP A 50 16.51 6.00 11.64
N GLN A 51 17.31 5.92 12.71
CA GLN A 51 17.47 4.69 13.49
C GLN A 51 16.13 4.23 14.11
N LYS A 52 15.36 5.15 14.68
CA LYS A 52 14.04 4.86 15.26
C LYS A 52 13.03 4.45 14.20
N ALA A 53 12.99 5.14 13.07
CA ALA A 53 12.16 4.75 11.92
C ALA A 53 12.48 3.32 11.46
N GLN A 54 13.76 2.99 11.27
CA GLN A 54 14.16 1.64 10.86
C GLN A 54 13.82 0.57 11.91
N SER A 55 13.97 0.89 13.20
CA SER A 55 13.60 -0.02 14.29
C SER A 55 12.09 -0.33 14.28
N TRP A 56 11.25 0.71 14.22
CA TRP A 56 9.80 0.56 14.20
C TRP A 56 9.29 -0.13 12.94
N ARG A 57 9.92 0.12 11.78
CA ARG A 57 9.64 -0.65 10.55
C ARG A 57 9.83 -2.15 10.77
N LYS A 58 10.97 -2.57 11.36
CA LYS A 58 11.25 -3.99 11.65
C LYS A 58 10.27 -4.59 12.65
N LEU A 59 9.86 -3.83 13.67
CA LEU A 59 8.83 -4.27 14.63
C LEU A 59 7.49 -4.49 13.93
N LEU A 60 7.07 -3.55 13.07
CA LEU A 60 5.81 -3.64 12.35
C LEU A 60 5.80 -4.85 11.40
N GLU A 61 6.89 -5.10 10.68
CA GLU A 61 7.01 -6.28 9.81
C GLU A 61 6.93 -7.61 10.57
N ARG A 62 7.31 -7.62 11.86
CA ARG A 62 7.18 -8.77 12.76
C ARG A 62 5.82 -8.85 13.45
N GLY A 63 4.93 -7.88 13.21
CA GLY A 63 3.62 -7.79 13.87
C GLY A 63 3.69 -7.29 15.32
N ALA A 64 4.82 -6.72 15.76
CA ALA A 64 5.04 -6.22 17.11
C ALA A 64 4.45 -4.80 17.28
N ILE A 65 3.15 -4.66 17.06
CA ILE A 65 2.45 -3.37 17.09
C ILE A 65 2.45 -2.78 18.51
N ASP A 66 2.29 -3.62 19.53
CA ASP A 66 2.25 -3.18 20.94
C ASP A 66 3.55 -2.54 21.41
N GLU A 67 4.69 -3.02 20.91
CA GLU A 67 6.00 -2.42 21.21
C GLU A 67 6.13 -1.01 20.61
N ILE A 68 5.56 -0.78 19.43
CA ILE A 68 5.54 0.54 18.80
C ILE A 68 4.61 1.47 19.56
N ILE A 69 3.41 1.01 19.90
CA ILE A 69 2.43 1.79 20.68
C ILE A 69 3.01 2.19 22.03
N GLY A 70 3.58 1.24 22.79
CA GLY A 70 4.18 1.51 24.08
C GLY A 70 5.32 2.53 24.01
N ALA A 71 6.11 2.52 22.93
CA ALA A 71 7.13 3.53 22.70
C ALA A 71 6.55 4.91 22.37
N LEU A 72 5.44 4.97 21.62
CA LEU A 72 4.77 6.21 21.23
C LEU A 72 4.03 6.89 22.40
N THR A 73 3.50 6.13 23.36
CA THR A 73 2.78 6.66 24.53
C THR A 73 3.59 7.71 25.31
N ALA A 74 4.91 7.55 25.38
CA ALA A 74 5.80 8.50 26.05
C ALA A 74 5.86 9.90 25.39
N PHE A 75 5.33 10.04 24.17
CA PHE A 75 5.42 11.26 23.37
C PHE A 75 4.07 11.93 23.09
N GLU A 76 2.95 11.36 23.55
CA GLU A 76 1.59 11.85 23.22
C GLU A 76 1.34 13.30 23.65
N GLU A 77 1.85 13.71 24.81
CA GLU A 77 1.66 15.09 25.30
C GLU A 77 2.40 16.14 24.46
N LYS A 78 3.53 15.77 23.85
CA LYS A 78 4.44 16.69 23.15
C LYS A 78 4.29 16.62 21.63
N HIS A 79 3.84 15.48 21.11
CA HIS A 79 3.75 15.20 19.69
C HIS A 79 2.36 14.65 19.36
N PRO A 80 1.43 15.47 18.83
CA PRO A 80 0.09 15.01 18.46
C PRO A 80 0.12 13.92 17.38
N GLU A 81 1.21 13.82 16.60
CA GLU A 81 1.43 12.74 15.65
C GLU A 81 1.61 11.38 16.31
N ALA A 82 2.10 11.31 17.56
CA ALA A 82 2.20 10.07 18.31
C ALA A 82 0.80 9.48 18.55
N THR A 83 -0.13 10.27 19.09
CA THR A 83 -1.53 9.86 19.30
C THR A 83 -2.21 9.50 17.97
N THR A 84 -1.95 10.25 16.90
CA THR A 84 -2.49 9.94 15.57
C THR A 84 -2.00 8.57 15.06
N CYS A 85 -0.70 8.30 15.21
CA CYS A 85 -0.11 7.01 14.82
C CYS A 85 -0.63 5.86 15.69
N ILE A 86 -0.76 6.05 17.02
CA ILE A 86 -1.33 5.04 17.92
C ILE A 86 -2.75 4.69 17.48
N ASN A 87 -3.60 5.70 17.25
CA ASN A 87 -4.98 5.49 16.79
C ASN A 87 -5.03 4.75 15.45
N TYR A 88 -4.13 5.07 14.52
CA TYR A 88 -4.02 4.37 13.24
C TYR A 88 -3.64 2.90 13.41
N LEU A 89 -2.64 2.60 14.24
CA LEU A 89 -2.18 1.24 14.53
C LEU A 89 -3.25 0.41 15.23
N GLU A 90 -3.93 0.97 16.23
CA GLU A 90 -5.02 0.29 16.95
C GLU A 90 -6.21 0.00 16.03
N THR A 91 -6.67 1.00 15.29
CA THR A 91 -7.82 0.87 14.39
C THR A 91 -7.59 -0.21 13.32
N ASN A 92 -6.34 -0.39 12.90
CA ASN A 92 -5.95 -1.28 11.81
C ASN A 92 -5.23 -2.56 12.27
N ARG A 93 -5.14 -2.82 13.59
CA ARG A 93 -4.39 -3.94 14.18
C ARG A 93 -4.65 -5.29 13.49
N GLU A 94 -5.93 -5.66 13.35
CA GLU A 94 -6.30 -6.92 12.69
C GLU A 94 -5.91 -6.97 11.20
N ARG A 95 -5.89 -5.81 10.54
CA ARG A 95 -5.51 -5.65 9.13
C ARG A 95 -3.99 -5.54 8.93
N MET A 96 -3.21 -5.49 10.00
CA MET A 96 -1.73 -5.39 10.00
C MET A 96 -1.05 -6.66 10.52
N ARG A 97 -1.76 -7.81 10.52
CA ARG A 97 -1.22 -9.12 10.92
C ARG A 97 -0.29 -9.70 9.84
N TYR A 98 0.75 -8.95 9.48
CA TYR A 98 1.69 -9.28 8.40
C TYR A 98 2.33 -10.66 8.52
N PRO A 99 2.76 -11.15 9.70
CA PRO A 99 3.29 -12.50 9.83
C PRO A 99 2.29 -13.57 9.39
N LEU A 100 1.02 -13.44 9.80
CA LEU A 100 -0.05 -14.35 9.42
C LEU A 100 -0.30 -14.29 7.91
N PHE A 101 -0.43 -13.09 7.35
CA PHE A 101 -0.68 -12.93 5.92
C PHE A 101 0.45 -13.51 5.05
N ARG A 102 1.71 -13.38 5.49
CA ARG A 102 2.85 -14.01 4.84
C ARG A 102 2.78 -15.54 4.91
N GLN A 103 2.42 -16.11 6.06
CA GLN A 103 2.23 -17.56 6.21
C GLN A 103 1.12 -18.09 5.29
N LEU A 104 0.08 -17.29 5.06
CA LEU A 104 -1.02 -17.61 4.14
C LEU A 104 -0.67 -17.35 2.66
N GLY A 105 0.53 -16.88 2.35
CA GLY A 105 0.96 -16.56 0.97
C GLY A 105 0.22 -15.37 0.35
N LEU A 106 -0.38 -14.49 1.17
CA LEU A 106 -1.14 -13.34 0.71
C LEU A 106 -0.21 -12.19 0.33
N CYS A 107 -0.62 -11.41 -0.67
CA CYS A 107 0.04 -10.14 -0.97
C CYS A 107 -0.26 -9.13 0.15
N ILE A 108 0.77 -8.48 0.67
CA ILE A 108 0.65 -7.55 1.82
C ILE A 108 0.99 -6.10 1.47
N SER A 109 1.37 -5.83 0.22
CA SER A 109 1.73 -4.50 -0.23
C SER A 109 1.42 -4.30 -1.71
N SER A 110 1.03 -3.09 -2.09
CA SER A 110 0.79 -2.71 -3.49
C SER A 110 2.07 -2.58 -4.33
N GLY A 111 3.27 -2.73 -3.77
CA GLY A 111 4.52 -2.52 -4.53
C GLY A 111 4.63 -3.35 -5.83
N VAL A 112 4.08 -4.58 -5.85
CA VAL A 112 4.01 -5.41 -7.07
C VAL A 112 3.07 -4.81 -8.11
N GLU A 113 1.92 -4.29 -7.66
CA GLU A 113 0.95 -3.59 -8.51
C GLU A 113 1.54 -2.28 -9.07
N GLU A 114 2.20 -1.48 -8.24
CA GLU A 114 2.87 -0.25 -8.68
C GLU A 114 3.96 -0.53 -9.72
N ALA A 115 4.77 -1.57 -9.50
CA ALA A 115 5.76 -2.03 -10.47
C ALA A 115 5.09 -2.47 -11.78
N CYS A 116 3.96 -3.19 -11.70
CA CYS A 116 3.16 -3.56 -12.86
C CYS A 116 2.66 -2.32 -13.61
N CYS A 117 2.08 -1.34 -12.93
CA CYS A 117 1.63 -0.07 -13.53
C CYS A 117 2.78 0.69 -14.19
N LYS A 118 3.97 0.72 -13.57
CA LYS A 118 5.17 1.33 -14.16
C LYS A 118 5.55 0.65 -15.47
N VAL A 119 5.53 -0.69 -15.51
CA VAL A 119 5.90 -1.50 -16.69
C VAL A 119 4.81 -1.48 -17.77
N ALA A 120 3.57 -1.76 -17.40
CA ALA A 120 2.43 -1.88 -18.30
C ALA A 120 2.00 -0.53 -18.88
N ILE A 121 1.95 0.51 -18.06
CA ILE A 121 1.43 1.84 -18.44
C ILE A 121 2.59 2.82 -18.63
N GLY A 122 3.39 3.02 -17.58
CA GLY A 122 4.40 4.08 -17.51
C GLY A 122 5.42 4.07 -18.64
N THR A 123 5.96 2.89 -18.97
CA THR A 123 6.99 2.76 -20.03
C THR A 123 6.55 3.23 -21.41
N ARG A 124 5.23 3.28 -21.68
CA ARG A 124 4.69 3.68 -22.99
C ARG A 124 3.89 4.96 -22.99
N LEU A 125 3.27 5.33 -21.87
CA LEU A 125 2.38 6.49 -21.80
C LEU A 125 3.01 7.72 -21.15
N LYS A 126 4.06 7.55 -20.32
CA LYS A 126 4.66 8.64 -19.53
C LYS A 126 6.03 9.11 -20.04
N ARG A 127 6.36 8.94 -21.33
CA ARG A 127 7.63 9.46 -21.88
C ARG A 127 7.45 10.87 -22.46
N SER A 128 8.56 11.59 -22.59
CA SER A 128 8.58 12.94 -23.15
C SER A 128 7.96 13.00 -24.55
N GLY A 129 7.21 14.06 -24.83
CA GLY A 129 6.55 14.32 -26.12
C GLY A 129 5.29 13.52 -26.41
N MET A 130 4.86 12.64 -25.49
CA MET A 130 3.69 11.80 -25.71
C MET A 130 2.38 12.52 -25.42
N HIS A 131 1.53 12.59 -26.44
CA HIS A 131 0.17 13.12 -26.34
C HIS A 131 -0.80 12.05 -26.81
N TRP A 132 -1.85 11.83 -26.02
CA TRP A 132 -2.84 10.79 -26.26
C TRP A 132 -4.23 11.36 -26.10
N THR A 133 -5.15 10.92 -26.94
CA THR A 133 -6.57 10.98 -26.59
C THR A 133 -6.86 9.92 -25.52
N VAL A 134 -7.91 10.12 -24.71
CA VAL A 134 -8.32 9.14 -23.69
C VAL A 134 -8.58 7.77 -24.32
N GLU A 135 -9.28 7.75 -25.45
CA GLU A 135 -9.56 6.54 -26.22
C GLU A 135 -8.27 5.85 -26.71
N GLY A 136 -7.34 6.62 -27.28
CA GLY A 136 -6.06 6.09 -27.75
C GLY A 136 -5.19 5.53 -26.62
N ALA A 137 -5.15 6.21 -25.47
CA ALA A 137 -4.44 5.73 -24.29
C ALA A 137 -5.04 4.39 -23.80
N ASN A 138 -6.37 4.32 -23.69
CA ASN A 138 -7.07 3.11 -23.26
C ASN A 138 -6.83 1.93 -24.20
N ALA A 139 -6.87 2.15 -25.51
CA ALA A 139 -6.59 1.11 -26.51
C ALA A 139 -5.16 0.55 -26.36
N ILE A 140 -4.17 1.42 -26.17
CA ILE A 140 -2.77 1.00 -25.95
C ILE A 140 -2.58 0.28 -24.62
N ILE A 141 -3.20 0.76 -23.53
CA ILE A 141 -3.18 0.08 -22.24
C ILE A 141 -3.75 -1.33 -22.39
N ALA A 142 -4.92 -1.47 -23.00
CA ALA A 142 -5.56 -2.77 -23.21
C ALA A 142 -4.65 -3.72 -23.98
N LEU A 143 -4.07 -3.29 -25.11
CA LEU A 143 -3.15 -4.13 -25.88
C LEU A 143 -1.92 -4.56 -25.06
N ARG A 144 -1.34 -3.65 -24.28
CA ARG A 144 -0.17 -3.96 -23.43
C ARG A 144 -0.52 -4.91 -22.30
N CYS A 145 -1.66 -4.73 -21.63
CA CYS A 145 -2.12 -5.64 -20.58
C CYS A 145 -2.33 -7.05 -21.13
N ASN A 146 -2.90 -7.20 -22.33
CA ASN A 146 -3.07 -8.53 -22.96
C ASN A 146 -1.73 -9.19 -23.27
N ARG A 147 -0.80 -8.45 -23.88
CA ARG A 147 0.55 -8.95 -24.17
C ARG A 147 1.30 -9.38 -22.90
N LEU A 148 1.25 -8.58 -21.85
CA LEU A 148 1.95 -8.86 -20.59
C LEU A 148 1.32 -10.01 -19.80
N SER A 149 0.00 -10.17 -19.89
CA SER A 149 -0.74 -11.29 -19.29
C SER A 149 -0.76 -12.56 -20.15
N ARG A 150 -0.18 -12.51 -21.37
CA ARG A 150 -0.19 -13.59 -22.38
C ARG A 150 -1.59 -14.05 -22.76
N ARG A 151 -2.55 -13.12 -22.82
CA ARG A 151 -3.96 -13.36 -23.16
C ARG A 151 -4.30 -12.89 -24.58
N ASP A 152 -3.35 -13.02 -25.49
CA ASP A 152 -3.48 -12.48 -26.84
C ASP A 152 -4.67 -13.09 -27.61
N GLU A 153 -4.92 -14.40 -27.43
CA GLU A 153 -6.04 -15.09 -28.08
C GLU A 153 -7.42 -14.60 -27.57
N GLU A 154 -7.59 -14.44 -26.26
CA GLU A 154 -8.83 -13.92 -25.66
C GLU A 154 -9.11 -12.48 -26.08
N TYR A 155 -8.05 -11.67 -26.23
CA TYR A 155 -8.17 -10.28 -26.65
C TYR A 155 -8.71 -10.15 -28.07
N TRP A 156 -8.12 -10.87 -29.02
CA TRP A 156 -8.55 -10.83 -30.41
C TRP A 156 -9.94 -11.44 -30.59
N ALA A 157 -10.26 -12.51 -29.87
CA ALA A 157 -11.60 -13.11 -29.90
C ALA A 157 -12.71 -12.11 -29.52
N ARG A 158 -12.52 -11.30 -28.47
CA ARG A 158 -13.51 -10.30 -28.04
C ARG A 158 -13.66 -9.15 -29.02
N ARG A 159 -12.57 -8.73 -29.67
CA ARG A 159 -12.57 -7.59 -30.58
C ARG A 159 -13.09 -7.95 -31.97
N ASN A 160 -12.95 -9.20 -32.40
CA ASN A 160 -13.53 -9.71 -33.64
C ASN A 160 -15.04 -10.02 -33.52
N ALA A 161 -15.58 -10.06 -32.30
CA ALA A 161 -16.99 -10.32 -32.02
C ALA A 161 -17.84 -9.04 -31.85
N ALA A 162 -17.21 -7.86 -31.93
CA ALA A 162 -17.83 -6.54 -31.82
C ALA A 162 -17.75 -5.82 -33.17
#